data_AF-A0A0W8F5S8-F1
#
_entry.id   AF-A0A0W8F5S8-F1
#
_cell.length_a   1.000
_cell.length_b   1.000
_cell.length_c   1.000
_cell.angle_alpha   90.00
_cell.angle_beta   90.00
_cell.angle_gamma   90.00
#
_symmetry.space_group_name_H-M   'P 1'
#
loop_
_entity.id
_entity.type
_entity.pdbx_description
1 polymer ?
#
loop_
_entity_poly.entity_id
_entity_poly.type
_entity_poly.pdbx_seq_one_letter_code
_entity_poly.pdbx_strand_id
1 'polypeptide(L)'
;MYELNYDLWQEMIEDIAFEYAPLFSIMHEAARELPLSRALIDDLLRTRERKISTEPWQMWLQIDPIDDNIGGFRIYLMASEELDAIKELMSEIAEDHGISQEEINAFEVEHGLDMLGDVFEVIRDRYEILPEIRGGNIIFSLMAFDSQDIDDSKGNDIFWSGEAYTN
;
A
#
# COMPACT_ATOMS: atom_id res chain seq x y z
N MET A 1 -5.77 5.63 -34.30
CA MET A 1 -5.00 4.45 -33.89
C MET A 1 -3.68 4.99 -33.41
N TYR A 2 -3.51 5.08 -32.10
CA TYR A 2 -2.24 5.45 -31.50
C TYR A 2 -1.31 4.25 -31.59
N GLU A 3 -0.02 4.48 -31.82
CA GLU A 3 1.00 3.44 -31.75
C GLU A 3 1.55 3.48 -30.32
N LEU A 4 1.51 2.34 -29.63
CA LEU A 4 2.01 2.24 -28.26
C LEU A 4 3.50 2.61 -28.24
N ASN A 5 3.83 3.61 -27.44
CA ASN A 5 5.18 4.09 -27.23
C ASN A 5 5.42 4.29 -25.72
N TYR A 6 6.65 4.62 -25.34
CA TYR A 6 7.00 4.79 -23.93
C TYR A 6 6.23 5.92 -23.23
N ASP A 7 5.90 7.01 -23.93
CA ASP A 7 5.16 8.11 -23.32
C ASP A 7 3.73 7.67 -22.97
N LEU A 8 3.05 7.00 -23.91
CA LEU A 8 1.70 6.47 -23.70
C LEU A 8 1.69 5.32 -22.68
N TRP A 9 2.73 4.48 -22.68
CA TRP A 9 2.93 3.44 -21.68
C TRP A 9 2.96 4.03 -20.27
N GLN A 10 3.79 5.06 -20.07
CA GLN A 10 3.90 5.75 -18.78
C GLN A 10 2.60 6.47 -18.41
N GLU A 11 1.92 7.11 -19.36
CA GLU A 11 0.62 7.73 -19.15
C GLU A 11 -0.41 6.72 -18.62
N MET A 12 -0.53 5.54 -19.25
CA MET A 12 -1.43 4.49 -18.79
C MET A 12 -1.09 4.01 -17.37
N ILE A 13 0.19 3.79 -17.06
CA ILE A 13 0.62 3.39 -15.71
C ILE A 13 0.23 4.45 -14.67
N GLU A 14 0.45 5.73 -14.98
CA GLU A 14 0.09 6.83 -14.10
C GLU A 14 -1.43 6.92 -13.89
N ASP A 15 -2.22 6.74 -14.95
CA ASP A 15 -3.68 6.74 -14.89
C ASP A 15 -4.20 5.58 -14.02
N ILE A 16 -3.68 4.36 -14.21
CA ILE A 16 -4.05 3.19 -13.40
C ILE A 16 -3.72 3.44 -11.93
N ALA A 17 -2.51 3.92 -11.61
CA ALA A 17 -2.12 4.22 -10.24
C ALA A 17 -2.94 5.36 -9.63
N PHE A 18 -3.42 6.31 -10.45
CA PHE A 18 -4.23 7.44 -10.00
C PHE A 18 -5.63 7.03 -9.53
N GLU A 19 -6.24 6.01 -10.14
CA GLU A 19 -7.55 5.49 -9.70
C GLU A 19 -7.55 4.96 -8.26
N TYR A 20 -6.39 4.53 -7.75
CA TYR A 20 -6.22 4.10 -6.36
C TYR A 20 -5.96 5.26 -5.37
N ALA A 21 -5.74 6.49 -5.85
CA ALA A 21 -5.46 7.65 -4.99
C ALA A 21 -6.52 7.88 -3.90
N PRO A 22 -7.84 7.70 -4.13
CA PRO A 22 -8.85 7.81 -3.08
C PRO A 22 -8.65 6.82 -1.93
N LEU A 23 -8.35 5.54 -2.25
CA LEU A 23 -8.06 4.51 -1.24
C LEU A 23 -6.83 4.93 -0.42
N PHE A 24 -5.74 5.32 -1.09
CA PHE A 24 -4.51 5.68 -0.41
C PHE A 24 -4.66 6.93 0.46
N SER A 25 -5.41 7.93 -0.01
CA SER A 25 -5.73 9.11 0.81
C SER A 25 -6.42 8.72 2.11
N ILE A 26 -7.33 7.75 2.05
CA ILE A 26 -8.10 7.28 3.21
C ILE A 26 -7.26 6.42 4.13
N MET A 27 -6.34 5.60 3.57
CA MET A 27 -5.34 4.91 4.37
C MET A 27 -4.46 5.91 5.14
N HIS A 28 -3.96 6.95 4.47
CA HIS A 28 -3.15 7.99 5.10
C HIS A 28 -3.92 8.75 6.19
N GLU A 29 -5.18 9.10 5.95
CA GLU A 29 -6.04 9.73 6.96
C GLU A 29 -6.26 8.81 8.17
N ALA A 30 -6.64 7.55 7.93
CA ALA A 30 -6.83 6.56 8.99
C ALA A 30 -5.56 6.27 9.79
N ALA A 31 -4.38 6.27 9.14
CA ALA A 31 -3.11 6.10 9.81
C ALA A 31 -2.76 7.30 10.71
N ARG A 32 -3.06 8.53 10.29
CA ARG A 32 -2.86 9.75 11.13
C ARG A 32 -3.79 9.78 12.33
N GLU A 33 -5.02 9.31 12.16
CA GLU A 33 -6.02 9.28 13.24
C GLU A 33 -5.87 8.08 14.17
N LEU A 34 -4.97 7.14 13.87
CA LEU A 34 -4.81 5.90 14.62
C LEU A 34 -4.31 6.19 16.05
N PRO A 35 -5.11 5.92 17.10
CA PRO A 35 -4.67 6.12 18.47
C PRO A 35 -3.73 4.99 18.88
N LEU A 36 -2.42 5.26 18.84
CA LEU A 36 -1.39 4.32 19.28
C LEU A 36 -1.34 4.27 20.81
N SER A 37 -2.19 3.41 21.37
CA SER A 37 -2.19 3.10 22.80
C SER A 37 -1.43 1.80 23.07
N ARG A 38 -0.83 1.70 24.25
CA ARG A 38 -0.22 0.44 24.71
C ARG A 38 -1.18 -0.75 24.63
N ALA A 39 -2.46 -0.53 24.96
CA ALA A 39 -3.46 -1.58 24.88
C ALA A 39 -3.70 -2.08 23.45
N LEU A 40 -3.63 -1.19 22.44
CA LEU A 40 -3.71 -1.57 21.03
C LEU A 40 -2.47 -2.37 20.61
N ILE A 41 -1.28 -1.92 21.01
CA ILE A 41 -0.01 -2.60 20.67
C ILE A 41 0.02 -4.00 21.31
N ASP A 42 -0.30 -4.12 22.60
CA ASP A 42 -0.33 -5.40 23.31
C ASP A 42 -1.35 -6.36 22.68
N ASP A 43 -2.50 -5.85 22.24
CA ASP A 43 -3.51 -6.63 21.52
C ASP A 43 -2.98 -7.12 20.17
N LEU A 44 -2.40 -6.22 19.36
CA LEU A 44 -1.80 -6.56 18.07
C LEU A 44 -0.65 -7.56 18.21
N LEU A 45 0.25 -7.40 19.18
CA LEU A 45 1.34 -8.36 19.42
C LEU A 45 0.82 -9.77 19.70
N ARG A 46 -0.38 -9.89 20.30
CA ARG A 46 -1.05 -11.16 20.57
C ARG A 46 -1.83 -11.70 19.37
N THR A 47 -2.58 -10.85 18.66
CA THR A 47 -3.49 -11.28 17.58
C THR A 47 -2.87 -11.22 16.19
N ARG A 48 -1.73 -10.54 16.03
CA ARG A 48 -1.03 -10.19 14.77
C ARG A 48 -1.77 -9.20 13.88
N GLU A 49 -3.07 -9.31 13.82
CA GLU A 49 -3.92 -8.47 12.99
C GLU A 49 -5.16 -7.99 13.74
N ARG A 50 -5.69 -6.84 13.31
CA ARG A 50 -6.95 -6.30 13.82
C ARG A 50 -7.68 -5.52 12.73
N LYS A 51 -8.91 -5.94 12.42
CA LYS A 51 -9.79 -5.22 11.49
C LYS A 51 -10.21 -3.86 12.07
N ILE A 52 -10.18 -2.82 11.25
CA ILE A 52 -10.53 -1.44 11.68
C ILE A 52 -11.73 -0.84 10.95
N SER A 53 -12.06 -1.31 9.73
CA SER A 53 -13.21 -0.83 8.97
C SER A 53 -14.03 -1.97 8.38
N THR A 54 -15.29 -1.68 8.05
CA THR A 54 -16.13 -2.50 7.18
C THR A 54 -16.75 -1.62 6.10
N GLU A 55 -16.42 -1.92 4.85
CA GLU A 55 -16.90 -1.36 3.57
C GLU A 55 -16.81 0.17 3.36
N PRO A 56 -16.49 0.63 2.12
CA PRO A 56 -16.25 -0.18 0.92
C PRO A 56 -14.90 -0.91 0.92
N TRP A 57 -13.90 -0.41 1.64
CA TRP A 57 -12.58 -1.03 1.70
C TRP A 57 -12.37 -1.82 2.99
N GLN A 58 -11.91 -3.06 2.85
CA GLN A 58 -11.53 -3.89 3.98
C GLN A 58 -10.14 -3.48 4.46
N MET A 59 -10.08 -2.75 5.57
CA MET A 59 -8.82 -2.35 6.18
C MET A 59 -8.56 -3.06 7.51
N TRP A 60 -7.30 -3.39 7.76
CA TRP A 60 -6.84 -3.96 9.02
C TRP A 60 -5.45 -3.44 9.37
N LEU A 61 -5.15 -3.49 10.67
CA LEU A 61 -3.80 -3.28 11.17
C LEU A 61 -3.08 -4.61 11.23
N GLN A 62 -1.80 -4.61 10.90
CA GLN A 62 -0.89 -5.74 11.08
C GLN A 62 0.34 -5.27 11.86
N ILE A 63 0.83 -6.11 12.77
CA ILE A 63 2.10 -5.87 13.47
C ILE A 63 3.15 -6.91 13.09
N ASP A 64 4.31 -6.40 12.70
CA ASP A 64 5.48 -7.20 12.37
C ASP A 64 6.57 -6.89 13.41
N PRO A 65 6.88 -7.83 14.33
CA PRO A 65 7.99 -7.66 15.24
C PRO A 65 9.30 -7.68 14.46
N ILE A 66 10.22 -6.84 14.90
CA ILE A 66 11.59 -6.84 14.45
C ILE A 66 12.32 -7.83 15.36
N ASP A 67 13.06 -8.77 14.75
CA ASP A 67 13.96 -9.66 15.50
C ASP A 67 15.22 -8.88 15.90
N ASP A 68 15.03 -7.95 16.85
CA ASP A 68 16.08 -7.22 17.52
C ASP A 68 16.11 -7.59 19.01
N ASN A 69 17.22 -7.30 19.67
CA ASN A 69 17.39 -7.62 21.09
C ASN A 69 16.55 -6.72 22.03
N ILE A 70 15.76 -5.78 21.47
CA ILE A 70 15.04 -4.73 22.21
C ILE A 70 13.51 -4.83 22.07
N GLY A 71 13.02 -5.71 21.18
CA GLY A 71 11.59 -5.96 20.98
C GLY A 71 10.89 -4.95 20.09
N GLY A 72 11.58 -4.39 19.10
CA GLY A 72 11.01 -3.47 18.12
C GLY A 72 9.87 -4.10 17.29
N PHE A 73 9.03 -3.25 16.71
CA PHE A 73 7.92 -3.66 15.86
C PHE A 73 7.54 -2.54 14.89
N ARG A 74 6.91 -2.94 13.78
CA ARG A 74 6.25 -2.06 12.81
C ARG A 74 4.77 -2.35 12.78
N ILE A 75 3.97 -1.30 12.71
CA ILE A 75 2.53 -1.40 12.50
C ILE A 75 2.22 -0.90 11.10
N TYR A 76 1.51 -1.74 10.35
CA TYR A 76 1.03 -1.43 9.01
C TYR A 76 -0.48 -1.30 9.02
N LEU A 77 -0.97 -0.29 8.31
CA LEU A 77 -2.35 -0.23 7.87
C LEU A 77 -2.45 -0.88 6.49
N MET A 78 -3.29 -1.89 6.40
CA MET A 78 -3.40 -2.76 5.23
C MET A 78 -4.77 -2.61 4.59
N ALA A 79 -4.83 -2.66 3.27
CA ALA A 79 -6.04 -2.82 2.48
C ALA A 79 -5.87 -3.96 1.47
N SER A 80 -6.97 -4.58 1.06
CA SER A 80 -6.96 -5.69 0.09
C SER A 80 -7.85 -5.36 -1.09
N GLU A 81 -7.40 -5.76 -2.26
CA GLU A 81 -8.16 -5.73 -3.51
C GLU A 81 -7.95 -7.01 -4.31
N GLU A 82 -8.94 -7.43 -5.10
CA GLU A 82 -8.79 -8.59 -5.97
C GLU A 82 -7.81 -8.28 -7.11
N LEU A 83 -6.89 -9.20 -7.42
CA LEU A 83 -5.93 -9.02 -8.51
C LEU A 83 -6.63 -8.85 -9.88
N ASP A 84 -7.81 -9.44 -10.04
CA ASP A 84 -8.56 -9.31 -11.28
C ASP A 84 -9.16 -7.91 -11.44
N ALA A 85 -9.44 -7.19 -10.35
CA ALA A 85 -9.96 -5.82 -10.40
C ALA A 85 -8.95 -4.85 -11.03
N ILE A 86 -7.66 -4.92 -10.65
CA ILE A 86 -6.65 -4.06 -11.28
C ILE A 86 -6.42 -4.43 -12.75
N LYS A 87 -6.56 -5.70 -13.12
CA LYS A 87 -6.38 -6.15 -14.52
C LYS A 87 -7.52 -5.68 -15.40
N GLU A 88 -8.75 -5.69 -14.87
CA GLU A 88 -9.90 -5.10 -15.53
C GLU A 88 -9.66 -3.61 -15.74
N LEU A 89 -9.23 -2.88 -14.70
CA LEU A 89 -8.89 -1.47 -14.81
C LEU A 89 -7.78 -1.17 -15.83
N MET A 90 -6.70 -1.97 -15.83
CA MET A 90 -5.62 -1.87 -16.84
C MET A 90 -6.16 -2.01 -18.26
N SER A 91 -7.09 -2.96 -18.46
CA SER A 91 -7.71 -3.19 -19.77
C SER A 91 -8.61 -2.02 -20.18
N GLU A 92 -9.42 -1.50 -19.25
CA GLU A 92 -10.30 -0.34 -19.48
C GLU A 92 -9.50 0.91 -19.88
N ILE A 93 -8.44 1.22 -19.15
CA ILE A 93 -7.58 2.37 -19.44
C ILE A 93 -6.87 2.21 -20.79
N ALA A 94 -6.36 1.02 -21.09
CA ALA A 94 -5.75 0.76 -22.40
C ALA A 94 -6.77 0.92 -23.54
N GLU A 95 -8.00 0.44 -23.36
CA GLU A 95 -9.09 0.59 -24.33
C GLU A 95 -9.46 2.07 -24.56
N ASP A 96 -9.47 2.89 -23.51
CA ASP A 96 -9.70 4.34 -23.60
C ASP A 96 -8.63 5.05 -24.45
N HIS A 97 -7.39 4.55 -24.41
CA HIS A 97 -6.30 5.00 -25.27
C HIS A 97 -6.30 4.34 -26.66
N GLY A 98 -7.26 3.45 -26.93
CA GLY A 98 -7.38 2.72 -28.19
C GLY A 98 -6.30 1.67 -28.40
N ILE A 99 -5.74 1.14 -27.30
CA ILE A 99 -4.71 0.12 -27.25
C ILE A 99 -5.35 -1.20 -26.83
N SER A 100 -5.06 -2.26 -27.58
CA SER A 100 -5.53 -3.61 -27.25
C SER A 100 -4.59 -4.33 -26.29
N GLN A 101 -5.11 -5.34 -25.58
CA GLN A 101 -4.28 -6.21 -24.74
C GLN A 101 -3.18 -6.93 -25.54
N GLU A 102 -3.42 -7.24 -26.81
CA GLU A 102 -2.38 -7.82 -27.68
C GLU A 102 -1.22 -6.85 -27.92
N GLU A 103 -1.50 -5.56 -28.07
CA GLU A 103 -0.49 -4.51 -28.22
C GLU A 103 0.32 -4.31 -26.93
N ILE A 104 -0.35 -4.31 -25.76
CA ILE A 104 0.31 -4.24 -24.45
C ILE A 104 1.28 -5.42 -24.29
N ASN A 105 0.80 -6.65 -24.49
CA ASN A 105 1.61 -7.85 -24.33
C ASN A 105 2.81 -7.88 -25.30
N ALA A 106 2.61 -7.41 -26.54
CA ALA A 106 3.69 -7.33 -27.53
C ALA A 106 4.77 -6.33 -27.09
N PHE A 107 4.36 -5.17 -26.59
CA PHE A 107 5.25 -4.12 -26.12
C PHE A 107 6.03 -4.54 -24.87
N GLU A 108 5.39 -5.22 -23.92
CA GLU A 108 6.05 -5.82 -22.75
C GLU A 108 7.16 -6.79 -23.16
N VAL A 109 6.87 -7.70 -24.09
CA VAL A 109 7.85 -8.69 -24.56
C VAL A 109 8.99 -8.04 -25.34
N GLU A 110 8.68 -7.06 -26.20
CA GLU A 110 9.68 -6.36 -27.01
C GLU A 110 10.67 -5.57 -26.15
N HIS A 111 10.16 -4.92 -25.08
CA HIS A 111 10.94 -3.99 -24.27
C HIS A 111 11.36 -4.53 -22.89
N GLY A 112 10.90 -5.73 -22.52
CA GLY A 112 11.17 -6.34 -21.22
C GLY A 112 10.47 -5.60 -20.07
N LEU A 113 9.25 -5.13 -20.29
CA LEU A 113 8.44 -4.38 -19.32
C LEU A 113 7.38 -5.30 -18.68
N ASP A 114 6.79 -4.83 -17.58
CA ASP A 114 5.69 -5.46 -16.86
C ASP A 114 4.77 -4.36 -16.37
N MET A 115 3.60 -4.19 -16.99
CA MET A 115 2.70 -3.08 -16.67
C MET A 115 2.23 -3.14 -15.22
N LEU A 116 1.92 -4.33 -14.70
CA LEU A 116 1.49 -4.47 -13.31
C LEU A 116 2.63 -4.13 -12.35
N GLY A 117 3.84 -4.58 -12.68
CA GLY A 117 5.07 -4.23 -11.96
C GLY A 117 5.29 -2.71 -11.93
N ASP A 118 5.25 -2.07 -13.09
CA ASP A 118 5.47 -0.62 -13.23
C ASP A 118 4.40 0.19 -12.47
N VAL A 119 3.13 -0.24 -12.51
CA VAL A 119 2.05 0.35 -11.70
C VAL A 119 2.36 0.24 -10.21
N PHE A 120 2.83 -0.92 -9.75
CA PHE A 120 3.23 -1.09 -8.35
C PHE A 120 4.40 -0.20 -7.95
N GLU A 121 5.35 0.04 -8.85
CA GLU A 121 6.45 0.97 -8.60
C GLU A 121 5.94 2.40 -8.46
N VAL A 122 5.05 2.85 -9.34
CA VAL A 122 4.43 4.18 -9.23
C VAL A 122 3.63 4.30 -7.93
N ILE A 123 2.87 3.27 -7.55
CA ILE A 123 2.12 3.26 -6.28
C ILE A 123 3.05 3.43 -5.08
N ARG A 124 4.14 2.67 -5.06
CA ARG A 124 5.16 2.73 -4.01
C ARG A 124 5.81 4.10 -3.92
N ASP A 125 6.30 4.60 -5.04
CA ASP A 125 7.14 5.79 -5.06
C ASP A 125 6.33 7.07 -4.84
N ARG A 126 5.07 7.11 -5.29
CA ARG A 126 4.20 8.29 -5.20
C ARG A 126 3.37 8.36 -3.93
N TYR A 127 2.87 7.21 -3.46
CA TYR A 127 1.90 7.17 -2.35
C TYR A 127 2.48 6.56 -1.07
N GLU A 128 3.73 6.07 -1.10
CA GLU A 128 4.38 5.40 0.04
C GLU A 128 3.61 4.14 0.50
N ILE A 129 2.92 3.50 -0.45
CA ILE A 129 2.14 2.27 -0.25
C ILE A 129 2.92 1.10 -0.84
N LEU A 130 3.07 0.02 -0.09
CA LEU A 130 3.72 -1.20 -0.57
C LEU A 130 2.66 -2.19 -1.07
N PRO A 131 2.46 -2.33 -2.39
CA PRO A 131 1.61 -3.37 -2.96
C PRO A 131 2.32 -4.72 -2.98
N GLU A 132 1.61 -5.79 -2.62
CA GLU A 132 2.10 -7.16 -2.70
C GLU A 132 0.99 -8.12 -3.17
N ILE A 133 1.28 -9.01 -4.11
CA ILE A 133 0.34 -10.05 -4.53
C ILE A 133 0.36 -11.19 -3.52
N ARG A 134 -0.79 -11.45 -2.89
CA ARG A 134 -0.97 -12.54 -1.94
C ARG A 134 -2.29 -13.27 -2.19
N GLY A 135 -2.19 -14.52 -2.66
CA GLY A 135 -3.34 -15.42 -2.76
C GLY A 135 -4.49 -14.88 -3.62
N GLY A 136 -4.19 -14.39 -4.82
CA GLY A 136 -5.19 -13.84 -5.75
C GLY A 136 -5.63 -12.40 -5.44
N ASN A 137 -5.09 -11.79 -4.39
CA ASN A 137 -5.35 -10.41 -4.02
C ASN A 137 -4.07 -9.58 -4.10
N ILE A 138 -4.23 -8.27 -4.16
CA ILE A 138 -3.21 -7.26 -3.92
C ILE A 138 -3.43 -6.70 -2.52
N ILE A 139 -2.38 -6.74 -1.72
CA ILE A 139 -2.34 -6.17 -0.39
C ILE A 139 -1.59 -4.86 -0.46
N PHE A 140 -2.27 -3.76 -0.20
CA PHE A 140 -1.69 -2.43 -0.09
C PHE A 140 -1.30 -2.17 1.36
N SER A 141 -0.02 -1.90 1.60
CA SER A 141 0.53 -1.74 2.95
C SER A 141 1.05 -0.33 3.17
N LEU A 142 0.45 0.41 4.09
CA LEU A 142 0.96 1.70 4.57
C LEU A 142 1.63 1.50 5.93
N MET A 143 2.89 1.91 6.07
CA MET A 143 3.54 1.90 7.39
C MET A 143 2.94 3.02 8.25
N ALA A 144 2.21 2.64 9.30
CA ALA A 144 1.58 3.60 10.21
C ALA A 144 2.52 4.00 11.37
N PHE A 145 3.44 3.11 11.75
CA PHE A 145 4.35 3.34 12.86
C PHE A 145 5.57 2.39 12.81
N ASP A 146 6.76 2.91 13.07
CA ASP A 146 7.97 2.15 13.36
C ASP A 146 8.47 2.49 14.78
N SER A 147 8.58 1.47 15.64
CA SER A 147 9.10 1.65 17.00
C SER A 147 10.53 2.22 17.06
N GLN A 148 11.32 2.03 16.00
CA GLN A 148 12.70 2.53 15.95
C GLN A 148 12.76 4.06 15.85
N ASP A 149 11.71 4.72 15.33
CA ASP A 149 11.62 6.19 15.26
C ASP A 149 11.63 6.83 16.66
N ILE A 150 11.18 6.10 17.69
CA ILE A 150 11.19 6.57 19.07
C ILE A 150 12.61 6.54 19.64
N ASP A 151 13.37 5.49 19.38
CA ASP A 151 14.72 5.30 19.94
C ASP A 151 15.73 6.30 19.34
N ASP A 152 15.55 6.71 18.09
CA ASP A 152 16.38 7.72 17.43
C ASP A 152 16.07 9.15 17.91
N SER A 153 14.86 9.39 18.42
CA SER A 153 14.51 10.64 19.08
C SER A 153 15.13 10.66 20.49
N LYS A 154 16.21 11.42 20.68
CA LYS A 154 16.87 11.57 21.99
C LYS A 154 15.90 12.11 23.05
N GLY A 155 15.24 11.20 23.75
CA GLY A 155 14.48 11.41 24.97
C GLY A 155 13.02 11.00 24.82
N ASN A 156 12.62 9.87 25.40
CA ASN A 156 11.20 9.62 25.67
C ASN A 156 10.94 8.53 26.72
N ASP A 157 11.19 8.87 27.99
CA ASP A 157 10.51 8.24 29.14
C ASP A 157 8.98 8.41 29.08
N ILE A 158 8.49 9.27 28.16
CA ILE A 158 7.08 9.62 28.00
C ILE A 158 6.32 8.56 27.18
N PHE A 159 6.96 7.86 26.23
CA PHE A 159 6.26 6.85 25.41
C PHE A 159 5.74 5.67 26.26
N TRP A 160 6.40 5.41 27.39
CA TRP A 160 6.05 4.39 28.36
C TRP A 160 5.10 4.86 29.47
N SER A 161 4.76 6.15 29.53
CA SER A 161 3.99 6.73 30.64
C SER A 161 2.46 6.68 30.51
N GLY A 162 1.94 6.02 29.47
CA GLY A 162 0.52 5.65 29.40
C GLY A 162 -0.45 6.74 28.92
N GLU A 163 0.04 7.82 28.32
CA GLU A 163 -0.80 8.76 27.57
C GLU A 163 -0.86 8.37 26.09
N ALA A 164 -2.01 8.56 25.45
CA ALA A 164 -2.21 8.21 24.04
C ALA A 164 -1.43 9.20 23.16
N TYR A 165 -0.65 8.66 22.22
CA TYR A 165 0.09 9.44 21.24
C TYR A 165 -0.70 9.54 19.94
N THR A 166 -0.79 10.75 19.42
CA THR A 166 -1.19 11.03 18.04
C THR A 166 0.07 11.48 17.30
N ASN A 167 0.29 10.95 16.10
CA ASN A 167 1.36 11.38 15.20
C ASN A 167 1.24 12.88 14.85
#